data_AF-A0A1E3M6H2-F1
#
_entry.id   AF-A0A1E3M6H2-F1
#
_cell.length_a   1.000
_cell.length_b   1.000
_cell.length_c   1.000
_cell.angle_alpha   90.00
_cell.angle_beta   90.00
_cell.angle_gamma   90.00
#
_symmetry.space_group_name_H-M   'P 1'
#
loop_
_entity.id
_entity.type
_entity.pdbx_description
1 polymer ?
#
loop_
_entity_poly.entity_id
_entity_poly.type
_entity_poly.pdbx_seq_one_letter_code
_entity_poly.pdbx_strand_id
1 'polypeptide(L)'
;MQFKQVDNPRGNSKEIAGQTWIFAPAPLGTIERFQEQLSSNNVPASVIVDMAHVCLKRNYPDITREYVSDELLDMGNMEEVLALVTKTSGLEYTGKPAGESSGE
;
A
#
# COMPACT_ATOMS: atom_id res chain seq x y z
N MET A 1 4.80 18.18 -4.73
CA MET A 1 5.80 18.13 -3.63
C MET A 1 6.66 16.89 -3.84
N GLN A 2 7.96 16.95 -3.58
CA GLN A 2 8.83 15.76 -3.64
C GLN A 2 9.30 15.43 -2.22
N PHE A 3 8.84 14.32 -1.66
CA PHE A 3 9.29 13.86 -0.34
C PHE A 3 10.73 13.34 -0.43
N LYS A 4 11.54 13.66 0.57
CA LYS A 4 12.92 13.17 0.62
C LYS A 4 12.92 11.68 0.93
N GLN A 5 13.50 10.90 0.02
CA GLN A 5 13.76 9.48 0.24
C GLN A 5 15.00 9.29 1.12
N VAL A 6 15.01 8.25 1.96
CA VAL A 6 16.22 7.79 2.66
C VAL A 6 17.26 7.22 1.69
N ASP A 7 18.53 7.23 2.08
CA ASP A 7 19.65 6.82 1.20
C ASP A 7 19.60 5.34 0.79
N ASN A 8 19.05 4.47 1.64
CA ASN A 8 18.98 3.02 1.43
C ASN A 8 17.53 2.53 1.58
N PRO A 9 16.65 2.81 0.59
CA PRO A 9 15.26 2.40 0.66
C PRO A 9 15.15 0.89 0.49
N ARG A 10 14.14 0.30 1.12
CA ARG A 10 13.87 -1.14 1.06
C ARG A 10 12.45 -1.44 0.64
N GLY A 11 12.23 -2.62 0.07
CA GLY A 11 10.92 -3.12 -0.34
C GLY A 11 10.71 -3.07 -1.84
N ASN A 12 9.45 -3.04 -2.27
CA ASN A 12 9.08 -3.12 -3.68
C ASN A 12 8.63 -1.75 -4.21
N SER A 13 8.93 -1.49 -5.48
CA SER A 13 8.56 -0.25 -6.15
C SER A 13 7.23 -0.37 -6.91
N LYS A 14 6.54 0.75 -7.06
CA LYS A 14 5.40 0.93 -7.96
C LYS A 14 5.40 2.34 -8.53
N GLU A 15 5.13 2.45 -9.81
CA GLU A 15 4.90 3.74 -10.47
C GLU A 15 3.45 4.18 -10.26
N ILE A 16 3.26 5.41 -9.78
CA ILE A 16 1.95 6.04 -9.59
C ILE A 16 2.08 7.48 -10.10
N ALA A 17 1.21 7.87 -11.04
CA ALA A 17 1.21 9.20 -11.65
C ALA A 17 2.59 9.65 -12.18
N GLY A 18 3.36 8.73 -12.78
CA GLY A 18 4.70 9.00 -13.32
C GLY A 18 5.80 9.16 -12.27
N GLN A 19 5.52 8.88 -11.00
CA GLN A 19 6.51 8.85 -9.92
C GLN A 19 6.66 7.44 -9.36
N THR A 20 7.91 6.97 -9.24
CA THR A 20 8.20 5.69 -8.59
C THR A 20 8.23 5.83 -7.07
N TRP A 21 7.43 5.02 -6.39
CA TRP A 21 7.34 4.93 -4.94
C TRP A 21 7.83 3.58 -4.44
N ILE A 22 8.66 3.57 -3.40
CA ILE A 22 9.17 2.34 -2.80
C ILE A 22 8.45 2.08 -1.48
N PHE A 23 7.66 1.01 -1.43
CA PHE A 23 6.92 0.57 -0.26
C PHE A 23 7.76 -0.43 0.54
N ALA A 24 8.13 -0.08 1.77
CA ALA A 24 8.84 -1.00 2.65
C ALA A 24 7.91 -2.06 3.26
N PRO A 25 8.43 -3.18 3.78
CA PRO A 25 7.63 -4.14 4.54
C PRO A 25 6.95 -3.47 5.76
N ALA A 26 5.67 -3.80 5.97
CA ALA A 26 4.89 -3.30 7.09
C ALA A 26 5.52 -3.73 8.43
N PRO A 27 5.51 -2.87 9.46
CA PRO A 27 5.83 -3.27 10.82
C PRO A 27 4.87 -4.35 11.33
N LEU A 28 5.37 -5.29 12.14
CA LEU A 28 4.54 -6.35 12.73
C LEU A 28 3.33 -5.80 13.52
N GLY A 29 3.52 -4.71 14.28
CA GLY A 29 2.42 -4.08 15.02
C GLY A 29 1.34 -3.46 14.13
N THR A 30 1.64 -3.17 12.86
CA THR A 30 0.64 -2.74 11.87
C THR A 30 -0.18 -3.93 11.38
N ILE A 31 0.48 -5.08 11.15
CA ILE A 31 -0.20 -6.32 10.77
C ILE A 31 -1.10 -6.80 11.90
N GLU A 32 -0.61 -6.83 13.13
CA GLU A 32 -1.40 -7.20 14.32
C GLU A 32 -2.67 -6.35 14.46
N ARG A 33 -2.55 -5.04 14.23
CA ARG A 33 -3.67 -4.09 14.32
C ARG A 33 -4.75 -4.31 13.28
N PHE A 34 -4.37 -4.70 12.06
CA PHE A 34 -5.27 -4.78 10.91
C PHE A 34 -5.55 -6.20 10.44
N GLN A 35 -5.11 -7.22 11.17
CA GLN A 35 -5.19 -8.63 10.74
C GLN A 35 -6.61 -9.07 10.36
N GLU A 36 -7.62 -8.67 11.13
CA GLU A 36 -9.01 -9.05 10.87
C GLU A 36 -9.52 -8.38 9.59
N GLN A 37 -9.23 -7.09 9.41
CA GLN A 37 -9.64 -6.32 8.25
C GLN A 37 -8.91 -6.78 6.99
N LEU A 38 -7.61 -7.09 7.07
CA LEU A 38 -6.81 -7.59 5.95
C LEU A 38 -7.24 -8.99 5.51
N SER A 39 -7.87 -9.76 6.39
CA SER A 39 -8.44 -11.08 6.07
C SER A 39 -9.84 -10.98 5.45
N SER A 40 -10.43 -9.79 5.39
CA SER A 40 -11.74 -9.56 4.78
C SER A 40 -11.64 -9.43 3.25
N ASN A 41 -12.66 -9.92 2.55
CA ASN A 41 -12.81 -9.69 1.11
C ASN A 41 -13.03 -8.21 0.75
N ASN A 42 -13.45 -7.39 1.73
CA ASN A 42 -13.70 -5.98 1.53
C ASN A 42 -12.90 -5.17 2.56
N VAL A 43 -11.63 -4.96 2.26
CA VAL A 43 -10.71 -4.20 3.13
C VAL A 43 -11.11 -2.72 3.07
N PRO A 44 -11.37 -2.06 4.21
CA PRO A 44 -11.74 -0.64 4.21
C PRO A 44 -10.65 0.24 3.60
N ALA A 45 -11.04 1.25 2.81
CA ALA A 45 -10.10 2.19 2.20
C ALA A 45 -9.18 2.87 3.23
N SER A 46 -9.68 3.15 4.44
CA SER A 46 -8.88 3.70 5.54
C SER A 46 -7.72 2.78 5.95
N VAL A 47 -7.93 1.46 5.96
CA VAL A 47 -6.88 0.47 6.26
C VAL A 47 -5.86 0.41 5.14
N ILE A 48 -6.29 0.51 3.88
CA ILE A 48 -5.39 0.54 2.71
C ILE A 48 -4.49 1.78 2.77
N VAL A 49 -5.07 2.95 3.04
CA VAL A 49 -4.33 4.21 3.23
C VAL A 49 -3.33 4.08 4.38
N ASP A 50 -3.75 3.55 5.53
CA ASP A 50 -2.87 3.41 6.70
C ASP A 50 -1.71 2.44 6.44
N MET A 51 -1.99 1.32 5.77
CA MET A 51 -0.97 0.35 5.35
C MET A 51 0.04 0.98 4.39
N ALA A 52 -0.44 1.64 3.34
CA ALA A 52 0.40 2.33 2.38
C ALA A 52 1.26 3.41 3.04
N HIS A 53 0.64 4.26 3.87
CA HIS A 53 1.32 5.33 4.60
C HIS A 53 2.43 4.79 5.50
N VAL A 54 2.14 3.77 6.32
CA VAL A 54 3.14 3.17 7.21
C VAL A 54 4.30 2.56 6.41
N CYS A 55 4.01 1.91 5.28
CA CYS A 55 5.06 1.33 4.42
C CYS A 55 5.93 2.41 3.76
N LEU A 56 5.31 3.49 3.26
CA LEU A 56 6.03 4.60 2.62
C LEU A 56 6.83 5.41 3.63
N LYS A 57 6.28 5.71 4.80
CA LYS A 57 6.93 6.54 5.83
C LYS A 57 8.29 6.01 6.27
N ARG A 58 8.54 4.70 6.12
CA ARG A 58 9.83 4.08 6.39
C ARG A 58 10.93 4.50 5.41
N ASN A 59 10.56 4.82 4.16
CA ASN A 59 11.46 5.28 3.12
C ASN A 59 11.36 6.80 2.88
N TYR A 60 10.23 7.41 3.27
CA TYR A 60 9.92 8.84 3.11
C TYR A 60 9.40 9.41 4.45
N PRO A 61 10.29 9.77 5.41
CA PRO A 61 9.88 10.10 6.79
C PRO A 61 8.85 11.23 6.93
N ASP A 62 8.87 12.16 5.98
CA ASP A 62 8.01 13.36 5.95
C ASP A 62 6.69 13.13 5.21
N ILE A 63 6.46 11.94 4.63
CA ILE A 63 5.19 11.64 3.96
C ILE A 63 4.04 11.62 4.97
N THR A 64 2.98 12.34 4.63
CA THR A 64 1.80 12.46 5.48
C THR A 64 0.74 11.45 5.06
N ARG A 65 -0.16 11.12 5.98
CA ARG A 65 -1.27 10.22 5.68
C ARG A 65 -2.24 10.87 4.69
N GLU A 66 -2.45 12.17 4.85
CA GLU A 66 -3.31 13.01 4.03
C GLU A 66 -2.82 13.03 2.58
N TYR A 67 -1.51 13.15 2.34
CA TYR A 67 -0.98 13.05 0.98
C TYR A 67 -1.25 11.68 0.36
N VAL A 68 -1.11 10.62 1.16
CA VAL A 68 -1.38 9.26 0.67
C VAL A 68 -2.85 9.09 0.29
N SER A 69 -3.80 9.64 1.07
CA SER A 69 -5.23 9.52 0.78
C SER A 69 -5.74 10.47 -0.31
N ASP A 70 -5.21 11.69 -0.36
CA ASP A 70 -5.82 12.76 -1.14
C ASP A 70 -5.15 12.93 -2.52
N GLU A 71 -3.88 12.55 -2.63
CA GLU A 71 -3.04 12.81 -3.81
C GLU A 71 -2.44 11.55 -4.43
N LEU A 72 -2.15 10.51 -3.63
CA LEU A 72 -1.43 9.33 -4.10
C LEU A 72 -2.34 8.15 -4.44
N LEU A 73 -3.28 7.83 -3.56
CA LEU A 73 -4.19 6.70 -3.73
C LEU A 73 -5.55 7.16 -4.24
N ASP A 74 -6.09 6.38 -5.16
CA ASP A 74 -7.43 6.54 -5.67
C ASP A 74 -8.06 5.17 -5.94
N MET A 75 -9.31 5.17 -6.41
CA MET A 75 -10.03 3.95 -6.75
C MET A 75 -9.36 3.13 -7.86
N GLY A 76 -8.54 3.76 -8.72
CA GLY A 76 -7.86 3.11 -9.82
C GLY A 76 -6.58 2.36 -9.43
N ASN A 77 -5.99 2.67 -8.27
CA ASN A 77 -4.73 2.05 -7.82
C ASN A 77 -4.77 1.40 -6.43
N MET A 78 -5.85 1.59 -5.65
CA MET A 78 -5.90 1.16 -4.24
C MET A 78 -5.74 -0.35 -4.04
N GLU A 79 -6.36 -1.19 -4.90
CA GLU A 79 -6.26 -2.65 -4.79
C GLU A 79 -4.84 -3.15 -5.10
N GLU A 80 -4.22 -2.58 -6.14
CA GLU A 80 -2.85 -2.94 -6.53
C GLU A 80 -1.84 -2.53 -5.46
N VAL A 81 -2.04 -1.38 -4.83
CA VAL A 81 -1.21 -0.93 -3.71
C VAL A 81 -1.40 -1.84 -2.50
N LEU A 82 -2.65 -2.22 -2.16
CA LEU A 82 -2.92 -3.18 -1.09
C LEU A 82 -2.21 -4.52 -1.33
N ALA A 83 -2.32 -5.06 -2.55
CA ALA A 83 -1.65 -6.29 -2.93
C ALA A 83 -0.12 -6.16 -2.82
N LEU A 84 0.45 -5.04 -3.27
CA LEU A 84 1.89 -4.75 -3.18
C LEU A 84 2.37 -4.71 -1.74
N VAL A 85 1.71 -3.96 -0.85
CA VAL A 85 2.17 -3.83 0.55
C VAL A 85 2.01 -5.13 1.33
N THR A 86 0.96 -5.90 1.03
CA THR A 86 0.72 -7.22 1.63
C THR A 86 1.82 -8.19 1.20
N LYS A 87 2.09 -8.30 -0.11
CA LYS A 87 3.18 -9.12 -0.67
C LYS A 87 4.55 -8.73 -0.14
N THR A 88 4.84 -7.42 -0.10
CA THR A 88 6.13 -6.90 0.41
C THR A 88 6.34 -7.22 1.89
N SER A 89 5.24 -7.40 2.63
CA SER A 89 5.26 -7.77 4.06
C SER A 89 5.30 -9.29 4.26
N GLY A 90 5.40 -10.09 3.19
CA GLY A 90 5.42 -11.55 3.27
C GLY A 90 4.06 -12.18 3.58
N LEU A 91 2.97 -11.43 3.36
CA LEU A 91 1.60 -11.90 3.51
C LEU A 91 1.01 -12.26 2.15
N GLU A 92 0.13 -13.25 2.12
CA GLU A 92 -0.67 -13.57 0.93
C GLU A 92 -1.95 -12.73 0.94
N TYR A 93 -2.14 -11.92 -0.10
CA TYR A 93 -3.41 -11.23 -0.33
C TYR A 93 -4.35 -12.18 -1.09
N THR A 94 -5.42 -12.63 -0.44
CA THR A 94 -6.41 -13.57 -1.02
C THR A 94 -7.60 -12.87 -1.68
N GLY A 95 -7.63 -11.52 -1.66
CA GLY A 95 -8.65 -10.74 -2.36
C GLY A 95 -8.54 -10.95 -3.86
N LYS A 96 -9.64 -11.40 -4.49
CA LYS A 96 -9.74 -11.46 -5.95
C LYS A 96 -9.71 -10.03 -6.50
N PRO A 97 -8.89 -9.72 -7.51
CA PRO A 97 -9.04 -8.47 -8.25
C PRO A 97 -10.46 -8.45 -8.83
N ALA A 98 -11.20 -7.37 -8.58
CA ALA A 98 -12.52 -7.17 -9.18
C ALA A 98 -12.33 -6.80 -10.67
N GLY A 99 -11.96 -7.78 -11.50
CA GLY A 99 -11.57 -7.48 -12.88
C GLY A 99 -11.16 -8.64 -13.79
N GLU A 100 -11.35 -9.91 -13.40
CA GLU A 100 -11.22 -11.04 -14.33
C GLU A 100 -12.59 -11.69 -14.56
N SER A 101 -13.42 -11.04 -15.37
CA SER A 101 -14.39 -11.76 -16.19
C SER A 101 -13.62 -12.33 -17.38
N SER A 102 -13.10 -13.56 -17.26
CA SER A 102 -12.85 -14.35 -18.46
C SER A 102 -14.18 -14.49 -19.18
N GLY A 103 -14.28 -13.84 -20.34
CA GLY A 103 -15.37 -14.09 -21.27
C GLY A 103 -15.18 -15.49 -21.86
N GLU A 104 -16.13 -16.35 -21.57
CA GLU A 104 -16.50 -17.50 -22.40
C GLU A 104 -17.80 -17.17 -23.14
#